data_AF-A0A3C1YU15-F1
#
_entry.id   AF-A0A3C1YU15-F1
#
_cell.length_a   1.000
_cell.length_b   1.000
_cell.length_c   1.000
_cell.angle_alpha   90.00
_cell.angle_beta   90.00
_cell.angle_gamma   90.00
#
_symmetry.space_group_name_H-M   'P 1'
#
loop_
_entity.id
_entity.type
_entity.pdbx_description
1 polymer ?
#
loop_
_entity_poly.entity_id
_entity_poly.type
_entity_poly.pdbx_seq_one_letter_code
_entity_poly.pdbx_strand_id
1 'polypeptide(L)'
;MQNHIEFFFFRILYLFVRLISFRNVQRIGSGFGAFVFSVIGLRKKLIFDNLRKAFPEKSEEEITKIAIGSFRNLFTAYFEILYLDKLTADQIRQYISFPEIEKFKAYLHSGKGLIILTGHYANWELCAFSIPVLVPEKYTIVVQKQRNPFINDFISS
;
A
#
# COMPACT_ATOMS: atom_id res chain seq x y z
N MET A 1 -15.27 -23.84 -3.50
CA MET A 1 -14.67 -24.13 -2.18
C MET A 1 -13.45 -23.26 -1.89
N GLN A 2 -12.40 -23.25 -2.73
CA GLN A 2 -11.17 -22.46 -2.53
C GLN A 2 -11.43 -20.97 -2.22
N ASN A 3 -12.26 -20.29 -3.02
CA ASN A 3 -12.54 -18.86 -2.83
C ASN A 3 -13.18 -18.55 -1.46
N HIS A 4 -14.00 -19.45 -0.91
CA HIS A 4 -14.60 -19.26 0.41
C HIS A 4 -13.57 -19.42 1.52
N ILE A 5 -12.66 -20.39 1.40
CA ILE A 5 -11.58 -20.60 2.37
C ILE A 5 -10.65 -19.39 2.39
N GLU A 6 -10.23 -18.91 1.20
CA GLU A 6 -9.43 -17.69 1.08
C GLU A 6 -10.14 -16.48 1.70
N PHE A 7 -11.44 -16.30 1.42
CA PHE A 7 -12.23 -15.21 1.98
C PHE A 7 -12.37 -15.33 3.51
N PHE A 8 -12.54 -16.54 4.04
CA PHE A 8 -12.61 -16.78 5.48
C PHE A 8 -11.31 -16.36 6.19
N PHE A 9 -10.14 -16.77 5.68
CA PHE A 9 -8.87 -16.35 6.25
C PHE A 9 -8.61 -14.85 6.07
N PHE A 10 -8.96 -14.28 4.91
CA PHE A 10 -8.92 -12.83 4.70
C PHE A 10 -9.77 -12.10 5.75
N ARG A 11 -10.99 -12.58 6.02
CA ARG A 11 -11.90 -12.00 7.01
C ARG A 11 -11.35 -12.06 8.42
N ILE A 12 -10.75 -13.18 8.82
CA ILE A 12 -10.08 -13.31 10.13
C ILE A 12 -8.93 -12.31 10.23
N LEU A 13 -8.06 -12.26 9.22
CA LEU A 13 -6.92 -11.36 9.22
C LEU A 13 -7.37 -9.89 9.28
N TYR A 14 -8.35 -9.51 8.46
CA TYR A 14 -8.93 -8.17 8.46
C TYR A 14 -9.51 -7.81 9.85
N LEU A 15 -10.25 -8.71 10.49
CA LEU A 15 -10.78 -8.45 11.84
C LEU A 15 -9.67 -8.31 12.88
N PHE A 16 -8.65 -9.17 12.84
CA PHE A 16 -7.53 -9.13 13.78
C PHE A 16 -6.74 -7.82 13.65
N VAL A 17 -6.44 -7.40 12.41
CA VAL A 17 -5.73 -6.15 12.13
C VAL A 17 -6.48 -4.94 12.70
N ARG A 18 -7.81 -4.98 12.73
CA ARG A 18 -8.64 -3.89 13.29
C ARG A 18 -8.64 -3.80 14.81
N LEU A 19 -8.21 -4.83 15.53
CA LEU A 19 -8.15 -4.82 17.00
C LEU A 19 -6.93 -4.05 17.54
N ILE A 20 -5.93 -3.79 16.69
CA ILE A 20 -4.69 -3.13 17.08
C ILE A 20 -4.62 -1.69 16.58
N SER A 21 -3.65 -0.90 17.06
CA SER A 21 -3.43 0.48 16.61
C SER A 21 -2.70 0.52 15.27
N PHE A 22 -2.95 1.58 14.47
CA PHE A 22 -2.31 1.75 13.15
C PHE A 22 -0.78 1.65 13.20
N ARG A 23 -0.15 2.26 14.21
CA ARG A 23 1.32 2.15 14.42
C ARG A 23 1.78 0.71 14.69
N ASN A 24 0.98 -0.07 15.41
CA ASN A 24 1.32 -1.48 15.66
C ASN A 24 1.11 -2.34 14.40
N VAL A 25 0.08 -2.04 13.59
CA VAL A 25 -0.09 -2.66 12.26
C VAL A 25 1.16 -2.46 11.41
N GLN A 26 1.69 -1.23 11.35
CA GLN A 26 2.90 -0.91 10.60
C GLN A 26 4.13 -1.69 11.11
N ARG A 27 4.31 -1.76 12.43
CA ARG A 27 5.42 -2.50 13.06
C ARG A 27 5.35 -3.99 12.80
N ILE A 28 4.16 -4.58 12.91
CA ILE A 28 3.92 -6.00 12.64
C ILE A 28 4.19 -6.28 11.16
N GLY A 29 3.63 -5.49 10.24
CA GLY A 29 3.88 -5.64 8.81
C GLY A 29 5.36 -5.52 8.46
N SER A 30 6.07 -4.55 9.05
CA SER A 30 7.51 -4.36 8.86
C SER A 30 8.32 -5.55 9.37
N GLY A 31 8.03 -6.03 10.58
CA GLY A 31 8.70 -7.20 11.16
C GLY A 31 8.41 -8.48 10.37
N PHE A 32 7.15 -8.67 9.97
CA PHE A 32 6.73 -9.81 9.15
C PHE A 32 7.41 -9.78 7.79
N GLY A 33 7.49 -8.62 7.13
CA GLY A 33 8.21 -8.49 5.86
C GLY A 33 9.69 -8.84 5.97
N ALA A 34 10.36 -8.40 7.05
CA ALA A 34 11.74 -8.79 7.32
C ALA A 34 11.87 -10.30 7.56
N PHE A 35 10.93 -10.91 8.30
CA PHE A 35 10.90 -12.35 8.52
C PHE A 35 10.70 -13.13 7.22
N VAL A 36 9.74 -12.74 6.39
CA VAL A 36 9.47 -13.37 5.08
C VAL A 36 10.70 -13.28 4.18
N PHE A 37 11.37 -12.13 4.15
CA PHE A 37 12.60 -12.02 3.39
C PHE A 37 13.71 -12.90 3.97
N SER A 38 14.06 -12.73 5.25
CA SER A 38 15.24 -13.35 5.83
C SER A 38 15.10 -14.87 5.96
N VAL A 39 13.96 -15.36 6.45
CA VAL A 39 13.72 -16.77 6.77
C VAL A 39 13.09 -17.54 5.62
N ILE A 40 12.01 -17.03 5.03
CA ILE A 40 11.31 -17.74 3.94
C ILE A 40 12.07 -17.60 2.62
N GLY A 41 12.76 -16.48 2.40
CA GLY A 41 13.56 -16.25 1.20
C GLY A 41 12.73 -16.01 -0.05
N LEU A 42 11.49 -15.52 0.10
CA LEU A 42 10.56 -15.35 -1.00
C LEU A 42 11.14 -14.44 -2.10
N ARG A 43 11.21 -14.95 -3.34
CA ARG A 43 11.63 -14.22 -4.54
C ARG A 43 12.99 -13.49 -4.43
N LYS A 44 13.89 -13.90 -3.52
CA LYS A 44 15.19 -13.25 -3.31
C LYS A 44 15.96 -13.03 -4.61
N LYS A 45 16.11 -14.09 -5.42
CA LYS A 45 16.86 -14.02 -6.70
C LYS A 45 16.37 -12.88 -7.59
N LEU A 46 15.07 -12.86 -7.89
CA LEU A 46 14.46 -11.82 -8.73
C LEU A 46 14.69 -10.41 -8.18
N ILE A 47 14.63 -10.25 -6.85
CA ILE A 47 14.79 -8.95 -6.21
C ILE A 47 16.22 -8.48 -6.26
N PHE A 48 17.19 -9.34 -5.96
CA PHE A 48 18.60 -9.01 -6.11
C PHE A 48 18.94 -8.69 -7.57
N ASP A 49 18.44 -9.48 -8.53
CA ASP A 49 18.67 -9.23 -9.96
C ASP A 49 18.10 -7.86 -10.39
N ASN A 50 16.92 -7.49 -9.91
CA ASN A 50 16.31 -6.20 -10.21
C ASN A 50 17.06 -5.04 -9.53
N LEU A 51 17.44 -5.19 -8.27
CA LEU A 51 18.14 -4.15 -7.53
C LEU A 51 19.54 -3.88 -8.08
N ARG A 52 20.29 -4.92 -8.47
CA ARG A 52 21.60 -4.77 -9.12
C ARG A 52 21.51 -4.07 -10.48
N LYS A 53 20.41 -4.28 -11.22
CA LYS A 53 20.15 -3.57 -12.48
C LYS A 53 19.75 -2.11 -12.25
N ALA A 54 18.94 -1.85 -11.21
CA ALA A 54 18.45 -0.51 -10.90
C ALA A 54 19.50 0.37 -10.20
N PHE A 55 20.40 -0.24 -9.43
CA PHE A 55 21.43 0.42 -8.64
C PHE A 55 22.81 -0.24 -8.85
N PRO A 56 23.35 -0.25 -10.08
CA PRO A 56 24.62 -0.91 -10.40
C PRO A 56 25.82 -0.33 -9.63
N GLU A 57 25.70 0.88 -9.10
CA GLU A 57 26.73 1.58 -8.32
C GLU A 57 26.79 1.16 -6.85
N LYS A 58 25.80 0.41 -6.35
CA LYS A 58 25.69 0.06 -4.92
C LYS A 58 26.42 -1.25 -4.61
N SER A 59 26.99 -1.30 -3.41
CA SER A 59 27.57 -2.53 -2.87
C SER A 59 26.51 -3.59 -2.56
N GLU A 60 26.91 -4.85 -2.48
CA GLU A 60 26.02 -5.96 -2.14
C GLU A 60 25.37 -5.81 -0.74
N GLU A 61 26.07 -5.16 0.19
CA GLU A 61 25.54 -4.83 1.51
C GLU A 61 24.41 -3.80 1.44
N GLU A 62 24.59 -2.74 0.64
CA GLU A 62 23.56 -1.74 0.39
C GLU A 62 22.36 -2.35 -0.33
N ILE A 63 22.60 -3.16 -1.37
CA ILE A 63 21.56 -3.89 -2.09
C ILE A 63 20.76 -4.78 -1.13
N THR A 64 21.43 -5.50 -0.23
CA THR A 64 20.77 -6.35 0.77
C THR A 64 19.91 -5.52 1.74
N LYS A 65 20.41 -4.37 2.22
CA LYS A 65 19.65 -3.45 3.07
C LYS A 65 18.39 -2.94 2.35
N ILE A 66 18.52 -2.56 1.07
CA ILE A 66 17.39 -2.12 0.24
C ILE A 66 16.39 -3.28 0.04
N ALA A 67 16.86 -4.49 -0.24
CA ALA A 67 16.01 -5.65 -0.44
C ALA A 67 15.15 -5.96 0.79
N ILE A 68 15.78 -5.98 1.98
CA ILE A 68 15.07 -6.13 3.25
C ILE A 68 14.08 -4.98 3.44
N GLY A 69 14.53 -3.73 3.30
CA GLY A 69 13.69 -2.54 3.45
C GLY A 69 12.47 -2.54 2.53
N SER A 70 12.65 -2.97 1.27
CA SER A 70 11.57 -3.12 0.29
C SER A 70 10.54 -4.14 0.73
N PHE A 71 10.95 -5.27 1.31
CA PHE A 71 10.04 -6.27 1.87
C PHE A 71 9.30 -5.76 3.09
N ARG A 72 10.00 -5.06 3.99
CA ARG A 72 9.37 -4.42 5.15
C ARG A 72 8.28 -3.46 4.68
N ASN A 73 8.60 -2.59 3.73
CA ASN A 73 7.64 -1.64 3.17
C ASN A 73 6.46 -2.35 2.48
N LEU A 74 6.72 -3.38 1.67
CA LEU A 74 5.68 -4.13 0.97
C LEU A 74 4.66 -4.73 1.95
N PHE A 75 5.14 -5.40 3.00
CA PHE A 75 4.25 -5.99 3.99
C PHE A 75 3.62 -4.95 4.93
N THR A 76 4.30 -3.85 5.24
CA THR A 76 3.67 -2.70 5.90
C THR A 76 2.48 -2.20 5.08
N ALA A 77 2.65 -1.94 3.78
CA ALA A 77 1.58 -1.47 2.90
C ALA A 77 0.41 -2.49 2.83
N TYR A 78 0.68 -3.79 2.68
CA TYR A 78 -0.37 -4.81 2.68
C TYR A 78 -1.20 -4.83 3.95
N PHE A 79 -0.57 -4.69 5.11
CA PHE A 79 -1.26 -4.65 6.39
C PHE A 79 -2.02 -3.33 6.59
N GLU A 80 -1.46 -2.21 6.11
CA GLU A 80 -2.14 -0.91 6.15
C GLU A 80 -3.42 -0.90 5.34
N ILE A 81 -3.45 -1.54 4.15
CA ILE A 81 -4.66 -1.67 3.31
C ILE A 81 -5.85 -2.23 4.09
N LEU A 82 -5.60 -3.22 4.96
CA LEU A 82 -6.64 -3.84 5.81
C LEU A 82 -7.16 -2.92 6.93
N TYR A 83 -6.51 -1.77 7.13
CA TYR A 83 -6.83 -0.78 8.17
C TYR A 83 -7.35 0.55 7.61
N LEU A 84 -7.18 0.83 6.31
CA LEU A 84 -7.43 2.16 5.73
C LEU A 84 -8.85 2.66 6.00
N ASP A 85 -9.85 1.79 5.87
CA ASP A 85 -11.27 2.09 6.09
C ASP A 85 -11.62 2.39 7.57
N LYS A 86 -10.70 2.14 8.50
CA LYS A 86 -10.84 2.53 9.92
C LYS A 86 -10.25 3.92 10.21
N LEU A 87 -9.44 4.47 9.30
CA LEU A 87 -8.85 5.78 9.50
C LEU A 87 -9.89 6.87 9.32
N THR A 88 -9.95 7.80 10.27
CA THR A 88 -10.77 9.01 10.12
C THR A 88 -10.08 10.03 9.21
N ALA A 89 -10.85 10.97 8.67
CA ALA A 89 -10.30 12.08 7.90
C ALA A 89 -9.20 12.84 8.65
N ASP A 90 -9.39 13.07 9.95
CA ASP A 90 -8.41 13.78 10.79
C ASP A 90 -7.12 12.97 10.98
N GLN A 91 -7.23 11.65 11.18
CA GLN A 91 -6.07 10.77 11.25
C GLN A 91 -5.29 10.78 9.93
N ILE A 92 -5.99 10.74 8.79
CA ILE A 92 -5.36 10.83 7.47
C ILE A 92 -4.62 12.16 7.32
N ARG A 93 -5.22 13.29 7.70
CA ARG A 93 -4.56 14.61 7.67
C ARG A 93 -3.34 14.68 8.59
N GLN A 94 -3.30 13.91 9.67
CA GLN A 94 -2.13 13.81 10.55
C GLN A 94 -1.01 12.94 9.98
N TYR A 95 -1.35 11.91 9.20
CA TYR A 95 -0.37 10.97 8.65
C TYR A 95 0.16 11.37 7.27
N ILE A 96 -0.58 12.18 6.52
CA ILE A 96 -0.28 12.52 5.13
C ILE A 96 0.00 14.01 4.98
N SER A 97 1.14 14.31 4.37
CA SER A 97 1.50 15.65 3.90
C SER A 97 1.49 15.66 2.38
N PHE A 98 0.86 16.67 1.78
CA PHE A 98 0.86 16.90 0.34
C PHE A 98 1.40 18.31 0.03
N PRO A 99 2.73 18.47 -0.16
CA PRO A 99 3.36 19.79 -0.28
C PRO A 99 2.82 20.67 -1.42
N GLU A 100 2.45 20.10 -2.56
CA GLU A 100 1.96 20.84 -3.74
C GLU A 100 0.42 20.80 -3.89
N ILE A 101 -0.32 20.65 -2.78
CA ILE A 101 -1.78 20.51 -2.81
C ILE A 101 -2.49 21.72 -3.45
N GLU A 102 -1.99 22.94 -3.26
CA GLU A 102 -2.61 24.15 -3.83
C GLU A 102 -2.45 24.21 -5.36
N LYS A 103 -1.30 23.79 -5.87
CA LYS A 103 -1.05 23.67 -7.31
C LYS A 103 -1.93 22.56 -7.92
N PHE A 104 -2.09 21.44 -7.21
CA PHE A 104 -3.00 20.38 -7.59
C PHE A 104 -4.44 20.89 -7.73
N LYS A 105 -4.95 21.62 -6.72
CA LYS A 105 -6.29 22.26 -6.76
C LYS A 105 -6.42 23.23 -7.93
N ALA A 106 -5.41 24.07 -8.17
CA ALA A 106 -5.42 25.02 -9.28
C ALA A 106 -5.53 24.33 -10.65
N TYR A 107 -4.81 23.22 -10.88
CA TYR A 107 -4.95 22.46 -12.12
C TYR A 107 -6.32 21.79 -12.25
N LEU A 108 -6.84 21.24 -11.15
CA LEU A 108 -8.16 20.62 -11.14
C LEU A 108 -9.26 21.61 -11.51
N HIS A 109 -9.16 22.84 -10.99
CA HIS A 109 -10.13 23.92 -11.24
C HIS A 109 -9.91 24.68 -12.56
N SER A 110 -8.92 24.27 -13.37
CA SER A 110 -8.68 24.87 -14.70
C SER A 110 -9.73 24.49 -15.76
N GLY A 111 -10.66 23.59 -15.44
CA GLY A 111 -11.73 23.14 -16.34
C GLY A 111 -11.29 22.11 -17.40
N LYS A 112 -10.03 21.68 -17.40
CA LYS A 112 -9.47 20.72 -18.37
C LYS A 112 -9.52 19.26 -17.92
N GLY A 113 -9.92 19.01 -16.67
CA GLY A 113 -9.74 17.71 -16.01
C GLY A 113 -8.29 17.47 -15.60
N LEU A 114 -8.07 16.46 -14.75
CA LEU A 114 -6.75 16.09 -14.25
C LEU A 114 -6.59 14.57 -14.24
N ILE A 115 -5.51 14.08 -14.82
CA ILE A 115 -5.12 12.66 -14.73
C ILE A 115 -3.99 12.56 -13.71
N ILE A 116 -4.21 11.73 -12.69
CA ILE A 116 -3.21 11.42 -11.67
C ILE A 116 -2.55 10.10 -12.07
N LEU A 117 -1.27 10.15 -12.45
CA LEU A 117 -0.47 8.97 -12.73
C LEU A 117 0.40 8.64 -11.52
N THR A 118 0.29 7.41 -11.02
CA THR A 118 1.11 6.90 -9.92
C THR A 118 1.77 5.58 -10.31
N GLY A 119 2.79 5.18 -9.54
CA GLY A 119 3.45 3.88 -9.67
C GLY A 119 3.11 2.97 -8.49
N HIS A 120 3.33 1.66 -8.65
CA HIS A 120 3.30 0.69 -7.55
C HIS A 120 4.53 0.88 -6.65
N TYR A 121 4.52 1.98 -5.91
CA TYR A 121 5.63 2.43 -5.08
C TYR A 121 5.11 2.81 -3.70
N ALA A 122 5.89 2.45 -2.66
CA ALA A 122 5.52 2.67 -1.27
C ALA A 122 4.10 2.16 -0.96
N ASN A 123 3.26 2.97 -0.32
CA ASN A 123 1.84 2.68 -0.12
C ASN A 123 0.99 3.53 -1.07
N TRP A 124 0.81 3.05 -2.30
CA TRP A 124 0.00 3.73 -3.31
C TRP A 124 -1.50 3.74 -2.96
N GLU A 125 -1.99 2.73 -2.23
CA GLU A 125 -3.40 2.65 -1.80
C GLU A 125 -3.74 3.73 -0.77
N LEU A 126 -2.85 3.98 0.20
CA LEU A 126 -3.01 5.09 1.15
C LEU A 126 -2.99 6.45 0.42
N CYS A 127 -2.23 6.58 -0.65
CA CYS A 127 -2.28 7.77 -1.50
C CYS A 127 -3.66 7.92 -2.15
N ALA A 128 -4.17 6.87 -2.80
CA ALA A 128 -5.50 6.89 -3.42
C ALA A 128 -6.62 7.16 -2.40
N PHE A 129 -6.53 6.61 -1.19
CA PHE A 129 -7.50 6.81 -0.12
C PHE A 129 -7.44 8.21 0.50
N SER A 130 -6.25 8.83 0.56
CA SER A 130 -6.06 10.13 1.21
C SER A 130 -6.38 11.32 0.31
N ILE A 131 -6.21 11.22 -1.01
CA ILE A 131 -6.45 12.33 -1.94
C ILE A 131 -7.88 12.91 -1.80
N PRO A 132 -8.97 12.11 -1.80
CA PRO A 132 -10.33 12.64 -1.62
C PRO A 132 -10.57 13.31 -0.26
N VAL A 133 -9.82 12.92 0.77
CA VAL A 133 -9.88 13.54 2.11
C VAL A 133 -9.21 14.92 2.10
N LEU A 134 -8.08 15.03 1.41
CA LEU A 134 -7.29 16.27 1.31
C LEU A 134 -7.90 17.27 0.31
N VAL A 135 -8.45 16.76 -0.79
CA VAL A 135 -9.08 17.55 -1.86
C VAL A 135 -10.45 16.91 -2.17
N PRO A 136 -11.53 17.37 -1.51
CA PRO A 136 -12.87 16.77 -1.61
C PRO A 136 -13.57 17.06 -2.95
N GLU A 137 -13.17 16.32 -3.97
CA GLU A 137 -13.66 16.46 -5.35
C GLU A 137 -14.08 15.09 -5.91
N LYS A 138 -14.65 15.06 -7.12
CA LYS A 138 -15.04 13.79 -7.76
C LYS A 138 -13.84 13.11 -8.40
N TYR A 139 -13.61 11.85 -8.06
CA TYR A 139 -12.53 11.03 -8.62
C TYR A 139 -13.10 9.82 -9.33
N THR A 140 -12.43 9.39 -10.40
CA THR A 140 -12.66 8.10 -11.05
C THR A 140 -11.37 7.29 -10.94
N ILE A 141 -11.45 6.11 -10.32
CA ILE A 141 -10.33 5.20 -10.14
C ILE A 141 -10.57 3.99 -11.03
N VAL A 142 -9.58 3.64 -11.84
CA VAL A 142 -9.63 2.43 -12.67
C VAL A 142 -9.07 1.27 -11.86
N VAL A 143 -9.89 0.24 -11.63
CA VAL A 143 -9.52 -0.94 -10.84
C VAL A 143 -9.67 -2.21 -11.66
N GLN A 144 -8.76 -3.15 -11.44
CA GLN A 144 -8.89 -4.51 -11.97
C GLN A 144 -9.70 -5.36 -11.00
N LYS A 145 -10.69 -6.11 -11.52
CA LYS A 145 -11.46 -7.07 -10.71
C LYS A 145 -10.55 -8.13 -10.10
N GLN A 146 -10.73 -8.37 -8.81
CA GLN A 146 -9.95 -9.39 -8.10
C GLN A 146 -10.41 -10.79 -8.49
N ARG A 147 -9.47 -11.76 -8.51
CA ARG A 147 -9.76 -13.15 -8.87
C ARG A 147 -10.82 -13.80 -7.96
N ASN A 148 -10.80 -13.46 -6.67
CA ASN A 148 -11.76 -13.98 -5.70
C ASN A 148 -12.96 -13.03 -5.62
N PRO A 149 -14.17 -13.46 -6.04
CA PRO A 149 -15.34 -12.59 -6.10
C PRO A 149 -15.79 -12.10 -4.71
N PHE A 150 -15.65 -12.92 -3.66
CA PHE A 150 -16.04 -12.50 -2.30
C PHE A 150 -15.16 -11.39 -1.75
N ILE A 151 -13.86 -11.45 -2.04
CA ILE A 151 -12.93 -10.36 -1.69
C ILE A 151 -13.22 -9.14 -2.56
N ASN A 152 -13.43 -9.33 -3.87
CA ASN A 152 -13.76 -8.25 -4.80
C ASN A 152 -14.98 -7.44 -4.33
N ASP A 153 -16.07 -8.13 -4.02
CA ASP A 153 -17.32 -7.49 -3.63
C ASP A 153 -17.18 -6.80 -2.27
N PHE A 154 -16.40 -7.39 -1.34
CA PHE A 154 -16.11 -6.78 -0.05
C PHE A 154 -15.31 -5.48 -0.12
N ILE A 155 -14.35 -5.37 -1.05
CA ILE A 155 -13.52 -4.16 -1.18
C ILE A 155 -14.15 -3.10 -2.09
N SER A 156 -15.18 -3.46 -2.86
CA SER A 156 -15.84 -2.57 -3.83
C SER A 156 -17.18 -2.01 -3.34
N SER A 157 -17.65 -2.45 -2.17
CA SER A 157 -18.88 -1.98 -1.51
C SER A 157 -18.66 -0.76 -0.66
#